data_AF-A0A3B9US39-F1
#
_entry.id   AF-A0A3B9US39-F1
#
_cell.length_a   1.000
_cell.length_b   1.000
_cell.length_c   1.000
_cell.angle_alpha   90.00
_cell.angle_beta   90.00
_cell.angle_gamma   90.00
#
_symmetry.space_group_name_H-M   'P 1'
#
loop_
_entity.id
_entity.type
_entity.pdbx_description
1 polymer ?
#
loop_
_entity_poly.entity_id
_entity_poly.type
_entity_poly.pdbx_seq_one_letter_code
_entity_poly.pdbx_strand_id
1 'polypeptide(L)' 'EGRRAVIYGTGAEKTIPLYEDEDETVYSSQVVSPIVAEGDAIGAVVILSKEENVKFGDLELKLAETASAFLGKQMEQ' A
#
# COMPACT_ATOMS: atom_id res chain seq x y z
N GLU A 1 5.70 -5.17 14.10
CA GLU A 1 5.53 -5.19 12.63
C GLU A 1 4.37 -4.29 12.26
N GLY A 2 4.36 -3.62 11.11
CA GLY A 2 3.37 -2.59 10.75
C GLY A 2 3.97 -1.29 10.17
N ARG A 3 5.30 -1.19 10.10
CA ARG A 3 6.04 -0.06 9.50
C ARG A 3 6.75 -0.44 8.19
N ARG A 4 6.31 -1.51 7.53
CA ARG A 4 6.90 -1.99 6.28
C ARG A 4 5.83 -2.02 5.20
N ALA A 5 6.25 -1.75 3.97
CA ALA A 5 5.38 -1.89 2.83
C ALA A 5 5.08 -3.37 2.58
N VAL A 6 3.85 -3.67 2.16
CA VAL A 6 3.36 -5.04 1.93
C VAL A 6 2.58 -5.08 0.61
N ILE A 7 2.79 -6.14 -0.16
CA ILE A 7 2.04 -6.44 -1.38
C ILE A 7 0.94 -7.46 -1.04
N TYR A 8 -0.27 -7.23 -1.53
CA TYR A 8 -1.42 -8.13 -1.46
C TYR A 8 -1.90 -8.50 -2.87
N GLY A 9 -2.68 -9.57 -2.98
CA GLY A 9 -3.15 -10.10 -4.27
C GLY A 9 -2.19 -11.10 -4.93
N THR A 10 -1.05 -11.41 -4.30
CA THR A 10 -0.16 -12.48 -4.73
C THR A 10 -0.54 -13.82 -4.09
N GLY A 11 -1.29 -14.64 -4.83
CA GLY A 11 -1.60 -16.01 -4.41
C GLY A 11 -2.79 -16.10 -3.45
N ALA A 12 -2.56 -16.55 -2.21
CA ALA A 12 -3.61 -16.76 -1.21
C ALA A 12 -3.94 -15.52 -0.36
N GLU A 13 -3.11 -14.47 -0.41
CA GLU A 13 -3.32 -13.23 0.33
C GLU A 13 -4.29 -12.32 -0.44
N LYS A 14 -5.48 -12.14 0.13
CA LYS A 14 -6.51 -11.26 -0.41
C LYS A 14 -6.14 -9.79 -0.24
N THR A 15 -6.60 -8.96 -1.17
CA THR A 15 -6.54 -7.50 -1.04
C THR A 15 -7.45 -7.01 0.09
N ILE A 16 -7.17 -5.82 0.60
CA ILE A 16 -7.90 -5.19 1.70
C ILE A 16 -8.81 -4.09 1.13
N PRO A 17 -10.11 -4.05 1.50
CA PRO A 17 -11.01 -2.95 1.12
C PRO A 17 -10.56 -1.62 1.75
N LEU A 18 -10.76 -0.53 1.03
CA LEU A 18 -10.30 0.81 1.42
C LEU A 18 -11.35 1.62 2.19
N TYR A 19 -12.62 1.28 2.02
CA TYR A 19 -13.73 1.93 2.69
C TYR A 19 -14.82 0.91 3.05
N GLU A 20 -15.68 1.29 3.99
CA GLU A 20 -16.81 0.46 4.40
C GLU A 20 -17.76 0.21 3.22
N ASP A 21 -18.32 -1.00 3.15
CA ASP A 21 -19.20 -1.43 2.05
C ASP A 21 -18.53 -1.54 0.66
N GLU A 22 -17.19 -1.59 0.58
CA GLU A 22 -16.49 -1.96 -0.64
C GLU A 22 -16.43 -3.49 -0.84
N ASP A 23 -16.72 -3.95 -2.06
CA ASP A 23 -16.61 -5.37 -2.41
C ASP A 23 -15.14 -5.85 -2.30
N GLU A 24 -14.91 -6.95 -1.58
CA GLU A 24 -13.57 -7.54 -1.35
C GLU A 24 -12.84 -7.95 -2.65
N THR A 25 -13.56 -8.02 -3.78
CA THR A 25 -13.05 -8.51 -5.07
C THR A 25 -12.75 -7.39 -6.07
N VAL A 26 -12.82 -6.12 -5.66
CA VAL A 26 -12.63 -4.97 -6.56
C VAL A 26 -11.19 -4.85 -7.05
N TYR A 27 -10.22 -5.34 -6.27
CA TYR A 27 -8.79 -5.21 -6.56
C TYR A 27 -8.15 -6.57 -6.84
N SER A 28 -7.31 -6.61 -7.87
CA SER A 28 -6.52 -7.78 -8.25
C SER A 28 -5.11 -7.76 -7.66
N SER A 29 -4.61 -6.57 -7.32
CA SER A 29 -3.31 -6.34 -6.70
C SER A 29 -3.32 -5.04 -5.93
N GLN A 30 -2.56 -5.02 -4.83
CA GLN A 30 -2.47 -3.86 -3.96
C GLN A 30 -1.08 -3.82 -3.31
N VAL A 31 -0.53 -2.62 -3.14
CA VAL A 31 0.59 -2.41 -2.23
C VAL A 31 0.24 -1.30 -1.26
N VAL A 32 0.57 -1.52 0.01
CA VAL A 32 0.33 -0.57 1.09
C VAL A 32 1.67 -0.22 1.71
N SER A 33 2.04 1.05 1.70
CA SER A 33 3.24 1.56 2.36
C SER A 33 2.88 2.60 3.42
N PRO A 34 3.08 2.33 4.73
CA PRO A 34 2.80 3.30 5.79
C PRO A 34 3.63 4.58 5.64
N ILE A 35 3.00 5.72 5.85
CA ILE A 35 3.66 7.02 6.01
C ILE A 35 4.04 7.14 7.48
N VAL A 36 5.35 7.15 7.76
CA VAL A 36 5.88 7.30 9.12
C VAL A 36 6.46 8.69 9.28
N ALA A 37 6.03 9.40 10.31
CA ALA A 37 6.54 10.71 10.71
C ALA A 37 6.74 10.72 12.24
N GLU A 38 7.90 11.20 12.70
CA GLU A 38 8.29 11.25 14.12
C GLU A 38 8.17 9.89 14.85
N GLY A 39 8.30 8.79 14.09
CA GLY A 39 8.19 7.42 14.60
C GLY A 39 6.76 6.88 14.70
N ASP A 40 5.75 7.67 14.36
CA ASP A 40 4.34 7.27 14.32
C ASP A 40 3.82 7.06 12.89
N ALA A 41 2.92 6.10 12.72
CA ALA A 41 2.29 5.84 11.43
C ALA A 41 1.04 6.73 11.29
N ILE A 42 1.19 7.81 10.53
CA ILE A 42 0.15 8.85 10.39
C ILE A 42 -0.78 8.64 9.19
N GLY A 43 -0.45 7.69 8.32
CA GLY A 43 -1.21 7.38 7.11
C GLY A 43 -0.56 6.29 6.27
N ALA A 44 -0.99 6.14 5.03
CA ALA A 44 -0.41 5.20 4.08
C ALA A 44 -0.50 5.70 2.64
N VAL A 45 0.47 5.31 1.81
CA VAL A 45 0.37 5.34 0.36
C VAL A 45 -0.11 3.97 -0.10
N VAL A 46 -1.17 3.95 -0.91
CA VAL A 46 -1.74 2.72 -1.46
C VAL A 46 -1.75 2.82 -2.98
N ILE A 47 -1.19 1.80 -3.65
CA ILE A 47 -1.31 1.62 -5.10
C ILE A 47 -2.17 0.37 -5.32
N LEU A 48 -3.04 0.41 -6.32
CA LEU A 48 -4.10 -0.58 -6.55
C LEU A 48 -4.16 -0.90 -8.04
N SER A 49 -4.53 -2.13 -8.36
CA SER A 49 -4.99 -2.50 -9.70
C SER A 49 -6.35 -3.18 -9.62
N LYS A 50 -7.22 -2.86 -10.57
CA LYS A 50 -8.48 -3.59 -10.82
C LYS A 50 -8.38 -4.53 -12.02
N GLU A 51 -7.27 -4.46 -12.76
CA GLU A 51 -7.06 -5.27 -13.96
C GLU A 51 -6.71 -6.71 -13.58
N GLU A 52 -7.45 -7.66 -14.12
CA GLU A 52 -7.20 -9.08 -13.87
C GLU A 52 -5.78 -9.48 -14.32
N ASN A 53 -5.17 -10.40 -13.59
CA ASN A 53 -3.82 -10.94 -13.85
C ASN A 53 -2.65 -9.95 -13.74
N VAL A 54 -2.89 -8.68 -13.35
CA VAL A 54 -1.80 -7.81 -12.89
C VAL A 54 -1.27 -8.35 -11.56
N LYS A 55 0.06 -8.43 -11.46
CA LYS A 55 0.77 -8.80 -10.24
C LYS A 55 1.76 -7.70 -9.90
N PHE A 56 1.66 -7.19 -8.69
CA PHE A 56 2.64 -6.25 -8.17
C PHE A 56 3.91 -6.95 -7.73
N GLY A 57 5.03 -6.26 -7.88
CA GLY A 57 6.34 -6.72 -7.46
C GLY A 57 7.20 -5.59 -6.93
N ASP A 58 8.51 -5.71 -7.11
CA ASP A 58 9.48 -4.74 -6.57
C ASP A 58 9.25 -3.32 -7.07
N LEU A 59 8.71 -3.15 -8.29
CA LEU A 59 8.46 -1.83 -8.85
C LEU A 59 7.42 -1.07 -8.03
N GLU A 60 6.21 -1.62 -7.87
CA GLU A 60 5.14 -0.97 -7.12
C GLU A 60 5.50 -0.82 -5.64
N LEU A 61 6.21 -1.80 -5.08
CA LEU A 61 6.74 -1.73 -3.72
C LEU A 61 7.67 -0.53 -3.52
N LYS A 62 8.68 -0.38 -4.38
CA LYS A 62 9.66 0.70 -4.26
C LYS A 62 9.04 2.06 -4.57
N LEU A 63 8.06 2.12 -5.48
CA LEU A 63 7.31 3.34 -5.76
C LEU A 63 6.50 3.79 -4.53
N ALA A 64 5.74 2.87 -3.90
CA ALA A 64 4.96 3.17 -2.71
C ALA A 64 5.85 3.56 -1.51
N GLU A 65 6.98 2.85 -1.31
CA GLU A 65 7.98 3.19 -0.30
C GLU A 65 8.59 4.58 -0.53
N THR A 66 8.93 4.92 -1.78
CA THR A 66 9.51 6.22 -2.12
C THR A 66 8.52 7.35 -1.85
N ALA A 67 7.26 7.18 -2.28
CA ALA A 67 6.21 8.18 -2.05
C ALA A 67 5.92 8.36 -0.55
N SER A 68 5.76 7.27 0.20
CA SER A 68 5.46 7.34 1.64
C SER A 68 6.62 7.92 2.45
N ALA A 69 7.87 7.57 2.12
CA ALA A 69 9.04 8.16 2.76
C ALA A 69 9.20 9.65 2.42
N PHE A 70 8.88 10.06 1.19
CA PHE A 70 8.86 11.47 0.81
C PHE A 70 7.84 12.26 1.63
N LEU A 71 6.61 11.76 1.71
CA LEU A 71 5.53 12.40 2.47
C LEU A 71 5.85 12.46 3.97
N GLY A 72 6.36 11.37 4.57
CA GLY A 72 6.75 11.34 5.97
C GLY A 72 7.75 12.44 6.33
N LYS A 73 8.79 12.61 5.50
CA LYS A 73 9.79 13.69 5.67
C LYS A 73 9.22 15.11 5.54
N GLN A 74 8.13 15.30 4.79
CA GLN A 74 7.46 16.61 4.70
C GLN A 74 6.57 16.90 5.91
N MET A 75 6.24 15.88 6.71
CA MET A 75 5.42 16.03 7.92
C MET A 75 6.27 16.21 9.19
N GLU A 76 7.58 15.91 9.11
CA GLU A 76 8.56 16.11 10.19
C GLU A 76 9.25 17.50 10.15
N GLN A 77 8.95 18.31 9.14
CA GLN A 77 9.51 19.66 8.93
C GLN A 77 8.39 20.69 8.76
#